data_AF-A0A6N7PS16-F1
#
_entry.id   AF-A0A6N7PS16-F1
#
_cell.length_a   1.000
_cell.length_b   1.000
_cell.length_c   1.000
_cell.angle_alpha   90.00
_cell.angle_beta   90.00
_cell.angle_gamma   90.00
#
_symmetry.space_group_name_H-M   'P 1'
#
loop_
_entity.id
_entity.type
_entity.pdbx_description
1 polymer ?
#
loop_
_entity_poly.entity_id
_entity_poly.type
_entity_poly.pdbx_seq_one_letter_code
_entity_poly.pdbx_strand_id
1 'polypeptide(L)'
;MGTHKQSRARFDEQFGDDRGGGPEIIDLEPCSHPGTSVIAPPSLACRVQHGQQSFVASVSNINERGLFIPAASSPAPGSVVTIHLVCPGGEDIVAEGEVRCHGADARPIASTPGFVLRFTRVSSGDATLQRLGELRNDLLRRANDAPSRLVPLLFLPECSFVAMKERIGRYPLSPLLESFIQEYQAVGMPHRNKFLWKSTRMGMDVVMFPSVSHDLKPLVNDIKTLGAMADVLLDDLADEQQDRERLEQLIALFGRRLTGQGTAPVPAADPYLEFASSLWERMWDMIERLPRYSEFCRVLQYDWHQVINSMRYSLLVNQIPALQNAAEHDAYVPHNMHMMCNATLDLMCSPEVPLAELGQLRKVALLAQELGRIGNMVTTWEREILSRDFTSGVFAHAVEQGVLSVREIESQPPRTLASQLRDSGVETKLLLTWERKRAEVLGLRSNTSVDLEAFGEILDEMLAIQLALRGII
;
A
#
# COMPACT_ATOMS: atom_id res chain seq x y z
N MET A 1 38.25 9.15 28.91
CA MET A 1 37.21 8.10 28.91
C MET A 1 36.12 8.52 29.86
N GLY A 2 35.00 9.00 29.32
CA GLY A 2 33.88 9.54 30.09
C GLY A 2 33.28 10.75 29.39
N THR A 3 32.08 10.55 28.82
CA THR A 3 30.94 11.50 28.69
C THR A 3 30.06 11.08 27.52
N HIS A 4 28.94 10.38 27.79
CA HIS A 4 27.82 10.26 26.83
C HIS A 4 26.46 10.09 27.54
N LYS A 5 26.29 10.67 28.73
CA LYS A 5 25.00 10.65 29.47
C LYS A 5 24.32 12.02 29.63
N GLN A 6 24.77 13.07 28.92
CA GLN A 6 24.27 14.44 29.12
C GLN A 6 23.26 14.96 28.09
N SER A 7 22.88 14.20 27.06
CA SER A 7 21.92 14.72 26.04
C SER A 7 20.44 14.47 26.34
N ARG A 8 20.09 13.58 27.29
CA ARG A 8 18.68 13.25 27.59
C ARG A 8 18.04 14.13 28.68
N ALA A 9 18.82 14.76 29.55
CA ALA A 9 18.31 15.49 30.72
C ALA A 9 17.94 16.97 30.47
N ARG A 10 17.98 17.46 29.22
CA ARG A 10 17.59 18.85 28.89
C ARG A 10 16.26 18.95 28.14
N PHE A 11 15.59 17.84 27.87
CA PHE A 11 14.33 17.84 27.11
C PHE A 11 13.08 17.83 27.99
N ASP A 12 13.18 17.35 29.24
CA ASP A 12 12.04 17.22 30.17
C ASP A 12 11.68 18.52 30.93
N GLU A 13 12.47 19.60 30.81
CA GLU A 13 12.19 20.87 31.51
C GLU A 13 11.34 21.87 30.70
N GLN A 14 10.98 21.58 29.44
CA GLN A 14 10.31 22.55 28.56
C GLN A 14 8.84 22.26 28.24
N PHE A 15 8.29 21.12 28.71
CA PHE A 15 6.88 20.79 28.50
C PHE A 15 6.25 20.39 29.84
N GLY A 16 5.50 21.34 30.41
CA GLY A 16 4.74 21.15 31.64
C GLY A 16 3.68 20.07 31.49
N ASP A 17 3.52 19.34 32.60
CA ASP A 17 2.52 18.32 32.88
C ASP A 17 1.10 18.88 32.64
N ASP A 18 0.48 18.48 31.53
CA ASP A 18 -0.96 18.68 31.29
C ASP A 18 -1.58 17.34 30.88
N ARG A 19 -1.73 16.45 31.87
CA ARG A 19 -2.46 15.19 31.72
C ARG A 19 -3.95 15.46 31.87
N GLY A 20 -4.66 15.61 30.75
CA GLY A 20 -6.12 15.67 30.78
C GLY A 20 -6.80 16.16 29.52
N GLY A 21 -6.45 15.65 28.34
CA GLY A 21 -7.18 15.95 27.11
C GLY A 21 -7.04 14.82 26.10
N GLY A 22 -8.16 14.23 25.66
CA GLY A 22 -8.18 13.35 24.49
C GLY A 22 -7.78 14.12 23.21
N PRO A 23 -7.50 13.42 22.10
CA PRO A 23 -6.99 14.05 20.89
C PRO A 23 -8.01 15.05 20.33
N GLU A 24 -7.67 16.33 20.41
CA GLU A 24 -8.39 17.43 19.79
C GLU A 24 -8.21 17.33 18.27
N ILE A 25 -9.29 17.08 17.54
CA ILE A 25 -9.30 17.12 16.07
C ILE A 25 -9.15 18.59 15.68
N ILE A 26 -7.97 18.96 15.18
CA ILE A 26 -7.71 20.30 14.65
C ILE A 26 -8.37 20.39 13.28
N ASP A 27 -9.55 21.01 13.22
CA ASP A 27 -10.15 21.48 11.97
C ASP A 27 -9.30 22.61 11.38
N LEU A 28 -8.74 22.38 10.19
CA LEU A 28 -8.01 23.38 9.43
C LEU A 28 -9.00 24.17 8.57
N GLU A 29 -9.27 25.42 8.95
CA GLU A 29 -10.01 26.35 8.08
C GLU A 29 -9.24 26.66 6.78
N PRO A 30 -9.94 26.82 5.64
CA PRO A 30 -9.31 27.18 4.37
C PRO A 30 -8.86 28.65 4.38
N CYS A 31 -7.56 28.87 4.25
CA CYS A 31 -6.98 30.20 4.05
C CYS A 31 -7.39 30.78 2.68
N SER A 32 -8.00 31.95 2.71
CA SER A 32 -8.27 32.78 1.54
C SER A 32 -7.15 33.81 1.36
N HIS A 33 -6.40 33.71 0.27
CA HIS A 33 -5.48 34.76 -0.18
C HIS A 33 -6.03 35.43 -1.45
N PRO A 34 -6.19 36.77 -1.46
CA PRO A 34 -6.55 37.50 -2.66
C PRO A 34 -5.30 37.90 -3.46
N GLY A 35 -5.32 37.64 -4.77
CA GLY A 35 -4.48 38.37 -5.73
C GLY A 35 -3.28 37.62 -6.32
N THR A 36 -3.55 36.64 -7.17
CA THR A 36 -2.61 36.24 -8.24
C THR A 36 -3.43 35.77 -9.45
N SER A 37 -3.37 36.49 -10.57
CA SER A 37 -4.03 36.07 -11.81
C SER A 37 -3.20 34.94 -12.46
N VAL A 38 -3.60 33.71 -12.18
CA VAL A 38 -3.04 32.53 -12.83
C VAL A 38 -3.58 32.45 -14.26
N ILE A 39 -2.69 32.40 -15.25
CA ILE A 39 -3.05 32.09 -16.63
C ILE A 39 -3.54 30.62 -16.65
N ALA A 40 -4.83 30.42 -16.93
CA ALA A 40 -5.43 29.09 -16.98
C ALA A 40 -4.79 28.25 -18.12
N PRO A 41 -4.31 27.03 -17.86
CA PRO A 41 -3.78 26.16 -18.91
C PRO A 41 -4.88 25.65 -19.85
N PRO A 42 -4.52 25.19 -21.07
CA PRO A 42 -5.47 24.57 -21.98
C PRO A 42 -6.10 23.33 -21.33
N SER A 43 -7.43 23.30 -21.25
CA SER A 43 -8.19 22.20 -20.69
C SER A 43 -8.05 20.94 -21.56
N LEU A 44 -7.71 19.80 -20.95
CA LEU A 44 -7.87 18.51 -21.62
C LEU A 44 -9.37 18.28 -21.87
N ALA A 45 -9.72 18.02 -23.13
CA ALA A 45 -11.08 17.72 -23.54
C ALA A 45 -11.23 16.23 -23.79
N CYS A 46 -12.32 15.68 -23.27
CA CYS A 46 -12.73 14.31 -23.48
C CYS A 46 -13.91 14.30 -24.46
N ARG A 47 -13.82 13.54 -25.54
CA ARG A 47 -14.94 13.27 -26.45
C ARG A 47 -15.53 11.90 -26.11
N VAL A 48 -16.79 11.84 -25.72
CA VAL A 48 -17.45 10.56 -25.42
C VAL A 48 -18.43 10.21 -26.51
N GLN A 49 -18.40 8.97 -26.98
CA GLN A 49 -19.23 8.42 -28.03
C GLN A 49 -20.11 7.29 -27.50
N HIS A 50 -21.41 7.37 -27.81
CA HIS A 50 -22.38 6.31 -27.56
C HIS A 50 -23.31 6.19 -28.78
N GLY A 51 -23.16 5.12 -29.54
CA GLY A 51 -23.82 4.99 -30.85
C GLY A 51 -23.42 6.13 -31.78
N GLN A 52 -24.39 6.92 -32.27
CA GLN A 52 -24.14 8.09 -33.11
C GLN A 52 -24.02 9.41 -32.33
N GLN A 53 -24.14 9.38 -31.00
CA GLN A 53 -24.06 10.57 -30.16
C GLN A 53 -22.61 10.82 -29.73
N SER A 54 -22.17 12.08 -29.79
CA SER A 54 -20.88 12.53 -29.28
C SER A 54 -21.08 13.64 -28.26
N PHE A 55 -20.40 13.52 -27.12
CA PHE A 55 -20.39 14.48 -26.02
C PHE A 55 -18.98 15.02 -25.82
N VAL A 56 -18.85 16.23 -25.27
CA VAL A 56 -17.56 16.80 -24.88
C VAL A 56 -17.59 17.12 -23.40
N ALA A 57 -16.63 16.58 -22.66
CA ALA A 57 -16.47 16.83 -21.24
C ALA A 57 -15.07 17.39 -20.97
N SER A 58 -14.95 18.28 -20.00
CA SER A 58 -13.64 18.70 -19.48
C SER A 58 -13.15 17.66 -18.49
N VAL A 59 -11.84 17.41 -18.45
CA VAL A 59 -11.23 16.55 -17.42
C VAL A 59 -11.44 17.13 -16.00
N SER A 60 -11.70 18.43 -15.89
CA SER A 60 -12.11 19.06 -14.62
C SER A 60 -13.48 18.57 -14.09
N ASN A 61 -14.24 17.80 -14.86
CA ASN A 61 -15.55 17.26 -14.45
C ASN A 61 -15.45 15.87 -13.80
N ILE A 62 -14.25 15.40 -13.51
CA ILE A 62 -14.03 14.13 -12.83
C ILE A 62 -14.22 14.32 -11.33
N ASN A 63 -14.96 13.41 -10.73
CA ASN A 63 -15.23 13.40 -9.30
C ASN A 63 -15.32 11.96 -8.78
N GLU A 64 -15.73 11.80 -7.53
CA GLU A 64 -15.81 10.53 -6.81
C GLU A 64 -16.74 9.49 -7.45
N ARG A 65 -17.65 9.90 -8.33
CA ARG A 65 -18.59 9.02 -9.04
C ARG A 65 -18.08 8.62 -10.43
N GLY A 66 -17.08 9.31 -10.96
CA GLY A 66 -16.53 9.13 -12.31
C GLY A 66 -16.41 10.44 -13.09
N LEU A 67 -16.27 10.34 -14.42
CA LEU A 67 -16.28 11.50 -15.31
C LEU A 67 -17.73 11.97 -15.53
N PHE A 68 -18.06 13.18 -15.07
CA PHE A 68 -19.35 13.79 -15.38
C PHE A 68 -19.36 14.40 -16.77
N ILE A 69 -20.39 14.06 -17.54
CA ILE A 69 -20.58 14.50 -18.92
C ILE A 69 -21.86 15.32 -19.00
N PRO A 70 -21.74 16.64 -19.23
CA PRO A 70 -22.90 17.49 -19.49
C PRO A 70 -23.60 17.05 -20.78
N ALA A 71 -24.88 16.72 -20.69
CA ALA A 71 -25.66 16.25 -21.83
C ALA A 71 -27.15 16.49 -21.61
N ALA A 72 -27.85 16.94 -22.66
CA ALA A 72 -29.30 17.09 -22.64
C ALA A 72 -30.03 15.73 -22.63
N SER A 73 -29.39 14.69 -23.15
CA SER A 73 -29.87 13.30 -23.15
C SER A 73 -28.76 12.36 -22.68
N SER A 74 -29.07 11.44 -21.78
CA SER A 74 -28.11 10.45 -21.26
C SER A 74 -28.34 9.07 -21.88
N PRO A 75 -27.27 8.28 -22.15
CA PRO A 75 -27.38 6.83 -22.28
C PRO A 75 -28.06 6.20 -21.05
N ALA A 76 -28.64 5.00 -21.21
CA ALA A 76 -29.22 4.27 -20.08
C ALA A 76 -28.12 3.79 -19.12
N PRO A 77 -28.35 3.74 -17.79
CA PRO A 77 -27.42 3.07 -16.88
C PRO A 77 -27.09 1.65 -17.32
N GLY A 78 -25.82 1.25 -17.17
CA GLY A 78 -25.29 -0.02 -17.66
C GLY A 78 -24.87 0.01 -19.13
N SER A 79 -25.15 1.08 -19.87
CA SER A 79 -24.63 1.23 -21.25
C SER A 79 -23.13 1.44 -21.21
N VAL A 80 -22.41 0.72 -22.07
CA VAL A 80 -20.98 0.95 -22.32
C VAL A 80 -20.84 2.03 -23.38
N VAL A 81 -20.06 3.05 -23.08
CA VAL A 81 -19.73 4.15 -23.99
C VAL A 81 -18.25 4.16 -24.26
N THR A 82 -17.87 4.58 -25.46
CA THR A 82 -16.48 4.75 -25.85
C THR A 82 -16.05 6.18 -25.53
N ILE A 83 -14.89 6.35 -24.93
CA ILE A 83 -14.37 7.60 -24.42
C ILE A 83 -13.07 7.87 -25.16
N HIS A 84 -13.03 8.92 -25.97
CA HIS A 84 -11.86 9.43 -26.66
C HIS A 84 -11.28 10.60 -25.87
N LEU A 85 -10.22 10.39 -25.10
CA LEU A 85 -9.51 11.50 -24.47
C LEU A 85 -8.65 12.16 -25.55
N VAL A 86 -9.00 13.40 -25.91
CA VAL A 86 -8.31 14.15 -26.95
C VAL A 86 -7.11 14.84 -26.33
N CYS A 87 -5.93 14.26 -26.53
CA CYS A 87 -4.68 14.82 -26.03
C CYS A 87 -4.15 15.89 -27.00
N PRO A 88 -3.83 17.12 -26.53
CA PRO A 88 -3.23 18.14 -27.39
C PRO A 88 -1.91 17.63 -27.99
N GLY A 89 -1.86 17.46 -29.32
CA GLY A 89 -0.66 17.01 -30.04
C GLY A 89 -0.41 15.50 -30.07
N GLY A 90 -1.39 14.66 -29.71
CA GLY A 90 -1.29 13.19 -29.74
C GLY A 90 -2.48 12.50 -30.42
N GLU A 91 -2.43 11.17 -30.49
CA GLU A 91 -3.57 10.32 -30.86
C GLU A 91 -4.61 10.28 -29.73
N ASP A 92 -5.90 10.19 -30.07
CA ASP A 92 -6.98 10.07 -29.09
C ASP A 92 -6.83 8.79 -28.27
N ILE A 93 -6.91 8.88 -26.93
CA ILE A 93 -6.95 7.68 -26.07
C ILE A 93 -8.36 7.13 -26.09
N VAL A 94 -8.53 5.88 -26.51
CA VAL A 94 -9.83 5.20 -26.48
C VAL A 94 -9.97 4.38 -25.21
N ALA A 95 -10.99 4.67 -24.43
CA ALA A 95 -11.42 3.89 -23.29
C ALA A 95 -12.89 3.51 -23.43
N GLU A 96 -13.34 2.53 -22.66
CA GLU A 96 -14.73 2.19 -22.48
C GLU A 96 -15.11 2.54 -21.05
N GLY A 97 -16.30 3.10 -20.88
CA GLY A 97 -16.87 3.35 -19.57
C GLY A 97 -18.35 2.97 -19.52
N GLU A 98 -18.79 2.51 -18.36
CA GLU A 98 -20.19 2.20 -18.09
C GLU A 98 -20.88 3.42 -17.48
N VAL A 99 -22.08 3.72 -17.98
CA VAL A 99 -22.92 4.80 -17.45
C VAL A 99 -23.54 4.32 -16.13
N ARG A 100 -23.33 5.06 -15.03
CA ARG A 100 -23.82 4.64 -13.70
C ARG A 100 -25.05 5.40 -13.21
N CYS A 101 -25.17 6.69 -13.49
CA CYS A 101 -26.30 7.51 -13.03
C CYS A 101 -26.60 8.68 -13.97
N HIS A 102 -27.81 9.24 -13.85
CA HIS A 102 -28.34 10.34 -14.67
C HIS A 102 -28.92 11.48 -13.81
N GLY A 103 -28.83 12.72 -14.29
CA GLY A 103 -29.64 13.84 -13.80
C GLY A 103 -29.24 14.40 -12.43
N ALA A 104 -30.24 14.79 -11.62
CA ALA A 104 -30.04 15.51 -10.36
C ALA A 104 -29.21 14.74 -9.31
N ASP A 105 -29.14 13.41 -9.45
CA ASP A 105 -28.36 12.50 -8.60
C ASP A 105 -26.89 12.36 -9.06
N ALA A 106 -26.47 13.04 -10.15
CA ALA A 106 -25.11 12.98 -10.69
C ALA A 106 -24.19 14.15 -10.26
N ARG A 107 -24.64 15.02 -9.34
CA ARG A 107 -23.95 16.29 -9.04
C ARG A 107 -22.60 16.06 -8.34
N PRO A 108 -21.57 16.75 -8.85
CA PRO A 108 -21.07 17.89 -8.10
C PRO A 108 -20.95 19.11 -9.02
N ILE A 109 -21.54 20.22 -8.59
CA ILE A 109 -21.45 21.56 -9.20
C ILE A 109 -22.37 21.75 -10.42
N ALA A 110 -23.41 22.56 -10.23
CA ALA A 110 -24.38 23.10 -11.22
C ALA A 110 -25.59 22.25 -11.64
N SER A 111 -26.68 22.96 -11.93
CA SER A 111 -28.01 22.49 -12.38
C SER A 111 -28.03 21.95 -13.81
N THR A 112 -26.89 21.52 -14.32
CA THR A 112 -26.73 21.09 -15.71
C THR A 112 -27.05 19.60 -15.83
N PRO A 113 -28.02 19.19 -16.68
CA PRO A 113 -28.29 17.78 -16.91
C PRO A 113 -27.06 17.08 -17.52
N GLY A 114 -26.86 15.81 -17.14
CA GLY A 114 -25.73 15.01 -17.60
C GLY A 114 -25.74 13.61 -16.98
N PHE A 115 -24.64 12.89 -17.17
CA PHE A 115 -24.44 11.54 -16.68
C PHE A 115 -23.02 11.29 -16.21
N VAL A 116 -22.82 10.27 -15.39
CA VAL A 116 -21.51 9.89 -14.89
C VAL A 116 -21.03 8.59 -15.54
N LEU A 117 -19.80 8.63 -16.03
CA LEU A 117 -19.10 7.47 -16.57
C LEU A 117 -18.07 6.92 -15.61
N ARG A 118 -18.13 5.60 -15.41
CA ARG A 118 -17.07 4.84 -14.76
C ARG A 118 -16.31 4.07 -15.83
N PHE A 119 -15.01 4.31 -15.96
CA PHE A 119 -14.16 3.57 -16.88
C PHE A 119 -14.16 2.08 -16.52
N THR A 120 -14.35 1.22 -17.52
CA THR A 120 -14.39 -0.24 -17.37
C THR A 120 -13.27 -0.93 -18.16
N ARG A 121 -12.77 -0.30 -19.22
CA ARG A 121 -11.67 -0.83 -20.03
C ARG A 121 -10.93 0.31 -20.69
N VAL A 122 -9.61 0.20 -20.89
CA VAL A 122 -8.88 1.11 -21.78
C VAL A 122 -8.41 0.29 -22.97
N SER A 123 -8.85 0.67 -24.17
CA SER A 123 -8.58 -0.07 -25.41
C SER A 123 -7.80 0.83 -26.37
N SER A 124 -6.56 1.14 -26.01
CA SER A 124 -5.57 1.62 -26.97
C SER A 124 -4.48 0.57 -27.12
N GLY A 125 -4.19 0.13 -28.34
CA GLY A 125 -3.20 -0.91 -28.63
C GLY A 125 -1.85 -0.65 -27.96
N ASP A 126 -1.08 -1.70 -27.72
CA ASP A 126 0.18 -1.68 -26.96
C ASP A 126 1.10 -0.48 -27.27
N ALA A 127 1.16 -0.05 -28.53
CA ALA A 127 1.94 1.11 -28.96
C ALA A 127 1.47 2.46 -28.38
N THR A 128 0.18 2.62 -28.05
CA THR A 128 -0.40 3.85 -27.51
C THR A 128 -0.33 3.91 -25.99
N LEU A 129 -0.45 2.78 -25.28
CA LEU A 129 -0.10 2.70 -23.85
C LEU A 129 1.41 2.89 -23.65
N GLN A 130 2.23 2.31 -24.54
CA GLN A 130 3.65 2.57 -24.61
C GLN A 130 3.93 4.04 -24.94
N ARG A 131 3.22 4.66 -25.90
CA ARG A 131 3.32 6.09 -26.20
C ARG A 131 2.75 7.00 -25.11
N LEU A 132 1.78 6.57 -24.30
CA LEU A 132 1.31 7.30 -23.13
C LEU A 132 2.34 7.21 -22.01
N GLY A 133 3.01 6.07 -21.88
CA GLY A 133 4.23 5.94 -21.09
C GLY A 133 5.36 6.84 -21.61
N GLU A 134 5.55 6.94 -22.93
CA GLU A 134 6.56 7.79 -23.57
C GLU A 134 6.19 9.28 -23.53
N LEU A 135 4.93 9.66 -23.71
CA LEU A 135 4.39 11.02 -23.61
C LEU A 135 4.37 11.47 -22.16
N ARG A 136 4.04 10.59 -21.22
CA ARG A 136 4.28 10.76 -19.78
C ARG A 136 5.77 10.98 -19.52
N ASN A 137 6.67 10.17 -20.08
CA ASN A 137 8.13 10.33 -19.95
C ASN A 137 8.68 11.57 -20.67
N ASP A 138 8.05 12.06 -21.74
CA ASP A 138 8.42 13.27 -22.48
C ASP A 138 7.89 14.52 -21.81
N LEU A 139 6.68 14.48 -21.23
CA LEU A 139 6.15 15.53 -20.35
C LEU A 139 6.96 15.63 -19.07
N LEU A 140 7.37 14.51 -18.47
CA LEU A 140 8.31 14.46 -17.34
C LEU A 140 9.70 15.00 -17.69
N ARG A 141 10.15 14.85 -18.95
CA ARG A 141 11.43 15.41 -19.42
C ARG A 141 11.37 16.90 -19.77
N ARG A 142 10.17 17.42 -20.09
CA ARG A 142 9.96 18.82 -20.51
C ARG A 142 9.45 19.72 -19.39
N ALA A 143 8.82 19.18 -18.35
CA ALA A 143 8.23 19.93 -17.25
C ALA A 143 9.26 20.19 -16.13
N ASN A 144 9.92 21.35 -16.22
CA ASN A 144 10.49 22.06 -15.07
C ASN A 144 9.40 22.88 -14.32
N ASP A 145 8.12 22.57 -14.54
CA ASP A 145 6.94 23.24 -13.97
C ASP A 145 5.92 22.20 -13.48
N ALA A 146 5.59 22.32 -12.18
CA ALA A 146 4.49 21.76 -11.39
C ALA A 146 4.00 20.31 -11.69
N PRO A 147 4.21 19.36 -10.75
CA PRO A 147 3.65 17.99 -10.76
C PRO A 147 2.11 17.90 -10.83
N SER A 148 1.39 19.00 -10.69
CA SER A 148 -0.08 19.07 -10.69
C SER A 148 -0.75 18.74 -12.05
N ARG A 149 0.02 18.32 -13.05
CA ARG A 149 -0.45 17.97 -14.41
C ARG A 149 -0.26 16.51 -14.80
N LEU A 150 0.10 15.65 -13.86
CA LEU A 150 0.05 14.21 -14.07
C LEU A 150 -1.41 13.79 -14.19
N VAL A 151 -1.75 13.11 -15.29
CA VAL A 151 -3.03 12.40 -15.42
C VAL A 151 -3.13 11.48 -14.20
N PRO A 152 -4.04 11.78 -13.24
CA PRO A 152 -3.97 11.18 -11.92
C PRO A 152 -4.42 9.72 -11.97
N LEU A 153 -4.31 9.07 -10.81
CA LEU A 153 -5.21 8.10 -10.16
C LEU A 153 -6.72 8.17 -10.50
N LEU A 154 -7.10 8.45 -11.74
CA LEU A 154 -8.45 8.63 -12.28
C LEU A 154 -9.29 7.34 -12.26
N PHE A 155 -8.76 6.27 -11.67
CA PHE A 155 -9.34 4.93 -11.69
C PHE A 155 -9.79 4.41 -10.32
N LEU A 156 -9.61 5.18 -9.24
CA LEU A 156 -10.10 4.80 -7.92
C LEU A 156 -11.11 5.84 -7.39
N PRO A 157 -12.42 5.57 -7.50
CA PRO A 157 -13.43 6.49 -7.01
C PRO A 157 -13.36 6.61 -5.48
N GLU A 158 -13.32 7.82 -4.94
CA GLU A 158 -13.37 8.08 -3.48
C GLU A 158 -14.65 7.52 -2.83
N CYS A 159 -15.75 7.36 -3.60
CA CYS A 159 -16.95 6.67 -3.13
C CYS A 159 -16.70 5.18 -2.80
N SER A 160 -15.55 4.62 -3.21
CA SER A 160 -15.10 3.31 -2.78
C SER A 160 -14.44 3.31 -1.40
N PHE A 161 -13.91 4.42 -0.87
CA PHE A 161 -13.15 4.37 0.38
C PHE A 161 -14.05 4.19 1.60
N VAL A 162 -15.17 4.91 1.69
CA VAL A 162 -16.15 4.70 2.76
C VAL A 162 -16.74 3.28 2.67
N ALA A 163 -17.13 2.86 1.46
CA ALA A 163 -17.63 1.50 1.22
C ALA A 163 -16.56 0.42 1.54
N MET A 164 -15.29 0.70 1.27
CA MET A 164 -14.17 -0.18 1.57
C MET A 164 -13.93 -0.26 3.08
N LYS A 165 -13.97 0.86 3.80
CA LYS A 165 -13.91 0.89 5.27
C LYS A 165 -15.06 0.10 5.88
N GLU A 166 -16.28 0.25 5.35
CA GLU A 166 -17.43 -0.55 5.80
C GLU A 166 -17.23 -2.04 5.50
N ARG A 167 -16.71 -2.38 4.32
CA ARG A 167 -16.39 -3.76 3.93
C ARG A 167 -15.33 -4.36 4.87
N ILE A 168 -14.26 -3.65 5.15
CA ILE A 168 -13.23 -4.03 6.13
C ILE A 168 -13.87 -4.20 7.52
N GLY A 169 -14.66 -3.23 7.97
CA GLY A 169 -15.32 -3.26 9.28
C GLY A 169 -16.24 -4.47 9.45
N ARG A 170 -16.86 -4.95 8.36
CA ARG A 170 -17.72 -6.14 8.35
C ARG A 170 -16.98 -7.43 7.98
N TYR A 171 -15.70 -7.36 7.62
CA TYR A 171 -14.94 -8.53 7.19
C TYR A 171 -14.87 -9.54 8.34
N PRO A 172 -15.23 -10.81 8.09
CA PRO A 172 -15.32 -11.81 9.16
C PRO A 172 -13.94 -12.07 9.76
N LEU A 173 -13.92 -12.53 11.01
CA LEU A 173 -12.73 -13.07 11.68
C LEU A 173 -13.09 -14.47 12.16
N SER A 174 -12.14 -15.41 12.10
CA SER A 174 -12.35 -16.71 12.71
C SER A 174 -12.27 -16.61 14.23
N PRO A 175 -12.83 -17.57 14.99
CA PRO A 175 -12.69 -17.60 16.45
C PRO A 175 -11.23 -17.61 16.91
N LEU A 176 -10.34 -18.22 16.12
CA LEU A 176 -8.90 -18.23 16.37
C LEU A 176 -8.32 -16.82 16.28
N LEU A 177 -8.60 -16.08 15.20
CA LEU A 177 -8.09 -14.72 15.07
C LEU A 177 -8.69 -13.78 16.12
N GLU A 178 -9.96 -13.95 16.48
CA GLU A 178 -10.58 -13.16 17.55
C GLU A 178 -9.84 -13.32 18.89
N SER A 179 -9.40 -14.53 19.26
CA SER A 179 -8.63 -14.72 20.50
C SER A 179 -7.26 -14.04 20.43
N PHE A 180 -6.51 -14.24 19.35
CA PHE A 180 -5.19 -13.62 19.18
C PHE A 180 -5.25 -12.10 19.09
N ILE A 181 -6.31 -11.53 18.50
CA ILE A 181 -6.52 -10.07 18.46
C ILE A 181 -6.75 -9.53 19.87
N GLN A 182 -7.55 -10.22 20.69
CA GLN A 182 -7.80 -9.79 22.08
C GLN A 182 -6.53 -9.84 22.93
N GLU A 183 -5.73 -10.89 22.77
CA GLU A 183 -4.44 -11.01 23.44
C GLU A 183 -3.43 -9.95 22.94
N TYR A 184 -3.37 -9.72 21.62
CA TYR A 184 -2.55 -8.64 21.04
C TYR A 184 -2.89 -7.29 21.66
N GLN A 185 -4.17 -6.96 21.79
CA GLN A 185 -4.62 -5.69 22.36
C GLN A 185 -4.15 -5.46 23.81
N ALA A 186 -3.76 -6.53 24.52
CA ALA A 186 -3.26 -6.44 25.89
C ALA A 186 -1.76 -6.09 25.95
N VAL A 187 -1.00 -6.38 24.88
CA VAL A 187 0.48 -6.29 24.88
C VAL A 187 1.07 -5.38 23.79
N GLY A 188 0.38 -5.25 22.65
CA GLY A 188 0.83 -4.49 21.49
C GLY A 188 0.52 -2.98 21.57
N MET A 189 0.86 -2.24 20.51
CA MET A 189 0.66 -0.79 20.50
C MET A 189 -0.85 -0.42 20.51
N PRO A 190 -1.29 0.60 21.28
CA PRO A 190 -2.71 0.92 21.45
C PRO A 190 -3.46 1.26 20.15
N HIS A 191 -2.77 1.80 19.15
CA HIS A 191 -3.37 2.20 17.88
C HIS A 191 -3.58 0.99 16.93
N ARG A 192 -2.95 -0.16 17.17
CA ARG A 192 -3.10 -1.42 16.41
C ARG A 192 -4.39 -2.14 16.78
N ASN A 193 -5.51 -1.51 16.44
CA ASN A 193 -6.84 -1.95 16.86
C ASN A 193 -7.41 -3.09 15.97
N LYS A 194 -8.59 -3.61 16.33
CA LYS A 194 -9.26 -4.70 15.60
C LYS A 194 -9.51 -4.41 14.11
N PHE A 195 -9.66 -3.15 13.72
CA PHE A 195 -9.84 -2.75 12.31
C PHE A 195 -8.59 -3.07 11.48
N LEU A 196 -7.39 -2.87 12.02
CA LEU A 196 -6.13 -3.27 11.38
C LEU A 196 -6.19 -4.75 11.01
N TRP A 197 -6.48 -5.63 11.97
CA TRP A 197 -6.47 -7.07 11.72
C TRP A 197 -7.54 -7.54 10.75
N LYS A 198 -8.71 -6.87 10.71
CA LYS A 198 -9.71 -7.10 9.66
C LYS A 198 -9.20 -6.67 8.29
N SER A 199 -8.55 -5.51 8.21
CA SER A 199 -7.96 -5.02 6.96
C SER A 199 -6.84 -5.94 6.47
N THR A 200 -6.00 -6.44 7.37
CA THR A 200 -4.94 -7.41 7.10
C THR A 200 -5.54 -8.70 6.55
N ARG A 201 -6.51 -9.30 7.25
CA ARG A 201 -7.15 -10.55 6.80
C ARG A 201 -7.84 -10.40 5.44
N MET A 202 -8.51 -9.28 5.21
CA MET A 202 -9.09 -8.96 3.91
C MET A 202 -8.01 -8.80 2.84
N GLY A 203 -6.91 -8.10 3.14
CA GLY A 203 -5.77 -7.97 2.25
C GLY A 203 -5.16 -9.32 1.87
N MET A 204 -4.97 -10.22 2.85
CA MET A 204 -4.46 -11.58 2.62
C MET A 204 -5.36 -12.44 1.74
N ASP A 205 -6.67 -12.20 1.80
CA ASP A 205 -7.66 -12.84 0.93
C ASP A 205 -7.54 -12.34 -0.50
N VAL A 206 -7.44 -11.02 -0.66
CA VAL A 206 -7.34 -10.36 -1.96
C VAL A 206 -6.07 -10.81 -2.66
N VAL A 207 -4.91 -10.72 -2.01
CA VAL A 207 -3.60 -11.03 -2.62
C VAL A 207 -3.27 -12.53 -2.69
N MET A 208 -4.24 -13.40 -2.47
CA MET A 208 -4.07 -14.85 -2.54
C MET A 208 -3.90 -15.31 -3.99
N PHE A 209 -2.98 -16.24 -4.24
CA PHE A 209 -2.89 -16.82 -5.58
C PHE A 209 -4.20 -17.54 -5.98
N PRO A 210 -4.71 -17.34 -7.21
CA PRO A 210 -5.91 -18.03 -7.70
C PRO A 210 -5.83 -19.56 -7.64
N SER A 211 -4.62 -20.14 -7.63
CA SER A 211 -4.38 -21.58 -7.58
C SER A 211 -4.63 -22.24 -6.22
N VAL A 212 -4.85 -21.46 -5.15
CA VAL A 212 -5.13 -22.01 -3.83
C VAL A 212 -6.46 -22.76 -3.85
N SER A 213 -6.44 -24.02 -3.39
CA SER A 213 -7.66 -24.83 -3.28
C SER A 213 -8.71 -24.14 -2.43
N HIS A 214 -9.96 -24.09 -2.93
CA HIS A 214 -11.07 -23.37 -2.32
C HIS A 214 -11.25 -23.70 -0.83
N ASP A 215 -11.17 -24.98 -0.47
CA ASP A 215 -11.39 -25.45 0.91
C ASP A 215 -10.27 -25.06 1.88
N LEU A 216 -9.09 -24.71 1.36
CA LEU A 216 -7.93 -24.29 2.15
C LEU A 216 -7.85 -22.77 2.31
N LYS A 217 -8.60 -21.99 1.52
CA LYS A 217 -8.55 -20.51 1.55
C LYS A 217 -8.77 -19.94 2.96
N PRO A 218 -9.79 -20.37 3.73
CA PRO A 218 -9.98 -19.82 5.08
C PRO A 218 -8.80 -20.14 6.02
N LEU A 219 -8.26 -21.36 5.93
CA LEU A 219 -7.14 -21.80 6.76
C LEU A 219 -5.86 -21.01 6.44
N VAL A 220 -5.48 -20.93 5.17
CA VAL A 220 -4.25 -20.23 4.78
C VAL A 220 -4.35 -18.73 5.05
N ASN A 221 -5.52 -18.13 4.90
CA ASN A 221 -5.75 -16.72 5.23
C ASN A 221 -5.54 -16.46 6.74
N ASP A 222 -6.08 -17.33 7.60
CA ASP A 222 -5.83 -17.24 9.05
C ASP A 222 -4.33 -17.37 9.37
N ILE A 223 -3.62 -18.32 8.75
CA ILE A 223 -2.16 -18.48 8.92
C ILE A 223 -1.42 -17.20 8.49
N LYS A 224 -1.73 -16.65 7.31
CA LYS A 224 -1.13 -15.42 6.81
C LYS A 224 -1.39 -14.23 7.74
N THR A 225 -2.58 -14.16 8.33
CA THR A 225 -2.95 -13.11 9.28
C THR A 225 -2.15 -13.23 10.58
N LEU A 226 -1.95 -14.44 11.10
CA LEU A 226 -1.06 -14.68 12.25
C LEU A 226 0.40 -14.33 11.91
N GLY A 227 0.85 -14.64 10.68
CA GLY A 227 2.16 -14.24 10.18
C GLY A 227 2.34 -12.72 10.15
N ALA A 228 1.35 -11.99 9.62
CA ALA A 228 1.36 -10.54 9.67
C ALA A 228 1.33 -9.98 11.10
N MET A 229 0.62 -10.63 12.05
CA MET A 229 0.71 -10.24 13.47
C MET A 229 2.14 -10.40 14.00
N ALA A 230 2.82 -11.51 13.68
CA ALA A 230 4.20 -11.74 14.10
C ALA A 230 5.18 -10.74 13.47
N ASP A 231 4.95 -10.36 12.21
CA ASP A 231 5.69 -9.32 11.50
C ASP A 231 5.51 -7.96 12.17
N VAL A 232 4.26 -7.57 12.48
CA VAL A 232 3.96 -6.31 13.20
C VAL A 232 4.59 -6.27 14.60
N LEU A 233 4.71 -7.41 15.30
CA LEU A 233 5.43 -7.44 16.58
C LEU A 233 6.93 -7.12 16.41
N LEU A 234 7.54 -7.55 15.30
CA LEU A 234 8.93 -7.18 15.01
C LEU A 234 9.01 -5.69 14.61
N ASP A 235 8.08 -5.23 13.78
CA ASP A 235 7.94 -3.84 13.30
C ASP A 235 7.80 -2.85 14.46
N ASP A 236 6.87 -3.11 15.39
CA ASP A 236 6.63 -2.27 16.58
C ASP A 236 7.90 -2.15 17.45
N LEU A 237 8.77 -3.16 17.48
CA LEU A 237 10.05 -3.12 18.22
C LEU A 237 11.16 -2.44 17.42
N ALA A 238 11.20 -2.61 16.10
CA ALA A 238 12.23 -2.06 15.23
C ALA A 238 12.02 -0.55 14.97
N ASP A 239 10.78 -0.15 14.71
CA ASP A 239 10.49 1.17 14.15
C ASP A 239 9.95 2.15 15.20
N GLU A 240 8.93 1.73 15.95
CA GLU A 240 8.27 2.61 16.92
C GLU A 240 8.98 2.65 18.28
N GLN A 241 9.28 1.49 18.87
CA GLN A 241 9.97 1.43 20.17
C GLN A 241 11.49 1.56 20.03
N GLN A 242 12.04 1.14 18.89
CA GLN A 242 13.48 1.04 18.64
C GLN A 242 14.24 0.26 19.73
N ASP A 243 13.59 -0.76 20.30
CA ASP A 243 14.11 -1.58 21.38
C ASP A 243 14.93 -2.75 20.82
N ARG A 244 16.22 -2.47 20.60
CA ARG A 244 17.17 -3.45 20.06
C ARG A 244 17.26 -4.73 20.89
N GLU A 245 17.26 -4.62 22.21
CA GLU A 245 17.47 -5.79 23.08
C GLU A 245 16.28 -6.73 22.97
N ARG A 246 15.07 -6.19 23.10
CA ARG A 246 13.83 -6.95 23.00
C ARG A 246 13.57 -7.48 21.59
N LEU A 247 13.95 -6.72 20.55
CA LEU A 247 13.90 -7.19 19.16
C LEU A 247 14.79 -8.42 18.96
N GLU A 248 16.04 -8.40 19.42
CA GLU A 248 16.94 -9.54 19.28
C GLU A 248 16.51 -10.75 20.11
N GLN A 249 15.86 -10.54 21.27
CA GLN A 249 15.22 -11.62 22.03
C GLN A 249 14.08 -12.26 21.24
N LEU A 250 13.20 -11.46 20.62
CA LEU A 250 12.11 -11.95 19.78
C LEU A 250 12.63 -12.69 18.54
N ILE A 251 13.64 -12.13 17.86
CA ILE A 251 14.31 -12.78 16.72
C ILE A 251 14.93 -14.12 17.14
N ALA A 252 15.59 -14.17 18.29
CA ALA A 252 16.17 -15.42 18.79
C ALA A 252 15.08 -16.46 19.06
N LEU A 253 13.93 -16.05 19.60
CA LEU A 253 12.77 -16.90 19.81
C LEU A 253 12.27 -17.51 18.50
N PHE A 254 12.01 -16.68 17.49
CA PHE A 254 11.56 -17.13 16.17
C PHE A 254 12.61 -18.00 15.48
N GLY A 255 13.89 -17.60 15.55
CA GLY A 255 15.01 -18.24 14.88
C GLY A 255 15.28 -19.69 15.32
N ARG A 256 14.99 -20.06 16.57
CA ARG A 256 15.15 -21.46 17.01
C ARG A 256 14.23 -22.41 16.25
N ARG A 257 12.98 -22.00 15.97
CA ARG A 257 12.07 -22.82 15.15
C ARG A 257 12.52 -22.88 13.70
N LEU A 258 12.99 -21.76 13.13
CA LEU A 258 13.51 -21.70 11.76
C LEU A 258 14.74 -22.59 11.53
N THR A 259 15.54 -22.81 12.57
CA THR A 259 16.74 -23.66 12.54
C THR A 259 16.50 -25.10 13.01
N GLY A 260 15.26 -25.47 13.34
CA GLY A 260 14.90 -26.81 13.82
C GLY A 260 15.38 -27.10 15.25
N GLN A 261 15.75 -26.08 16.02
CA GLN A 261 16.18 -26.19 17.42
C GLN A 261 15.00 -26.22 18.42
N GLY A 262 13.76 -26.27 17.92
CA GLY A 262 12.53 -26.25 18.73
C GLY A 262 12.21 -24.87 19.30
N THR A 263 11.45 -24.84 20.39
CA THR A 263 11.07 -23.60 21.09
C THR A 263 12.18 -23.09 21.99
N ALA A 264 12.40 -21.77 21.98
CA ALA A 264 13.20 -21.13 23.03
C ALA A 264 12.37 -21.08 24.33
N PRO A 265 12.99 -21.25 25.51
CA PRO A 265 12.36 -20.76 26.72
C PRO A 265 12.19 -19.25 26.61
N VAL A 266 10.96 -18.77 26.82
CA VAL A 266 10.68 -17.33 26.90
C VAL A 266 11.43 -16.77 28.12
N PRO A 267 12.16 -15.65 28.00
CA PRO A 267 12.69 -14.95 29.17
C PRO A 267 11.56 -14.71 30.18
N ALA A 268 11.78 -15.07 31.45
CA ALA A 268 10.71 -14.99 32.45
C ALA A 268 10.20 -13.54 32.59
N ALA A 269 8.87 -13.36 32.55
CA ALA A 269 8.13 -12.14 32.88
C ALA A 269 8.04 -11.03 31.81
N ASP A 270 8.15 -11.35 30.52
CA ASP A 270 7.76 -10.40 29.45
C ASP A 270 6.48 -10.87 28.71
N PRO A 271 5.30 -10.30 29.03
CA PRO A 271 4.02 -10.67 28.40
C PRO A 271 4.02 -10.54 26.87
N TYR A 272 4.82 -9.64 26.32
CA TYR A 272 4.90 -9.44 24.86
C TYR A 272 5.62 -10.61 24.20
N LEU A 273 6.74 -11.07 24.77
CA LEU A 273 7.49 -12.22 24.26
C LEU A 273 6.71 -13.53 24.50
N GLU A 274 5.96 -13.63 25.60
CA GLU A 274 5.06 -14.77 25.88
C GLU A 274 3.95 -14.87 24.84
N PHE A 275 3.30 -13.75 24.53
CA PHE A 275 2.29 -13.66 23.47
C PHE A 275 2.91 -13.99 22.10
N ALA A 276 4.02 -13.36 21.74
CA ALA A 276 4.69 -13.57 20.46
C ALA A 276 5.10 -15.04 20.27
N SER A 277 5.60 -15.69 21.33
CA SER A 277 5.90 -17.11 21.33
C SER A 277 4.65 -17.96 21.06
N SER A 278 3.55 -17.69 21.76
CA SER A 278 2.31 -18.44 21.62
C SER A 278 1.71 -18.30 20.21
N LEU A 279 1.76 -17.08 19.67
CA LEU A 279 1.36 -16.75 18.29
C LEU A 279 2.21 -17.52 17.28
N TRP A 280 3.53 -17.46 17.42
CA TRP A 280 4.48 -18.10 16.52
C TRP A 280 4.32 -19.62 16.48
N GLU A 281 4.25 -20.24 17.66
CA GLU A 281 4.07 -21.69 17.77
C GLU A 281 2.74 -22.14 17.16
N ARG A 282 1.66 -21.41 17.45
CA ARG A 282 0.35 -21.72 16.89
C ARG A 282 0.34 -21.60 15.36
N MET A 283 0.95 -20.56 14.81
CA MET A 283 1.03 -20.36 13.37
C MET A 283 1.77 -21.54 12.71
N TRP A 284 2.94 -21.92 13.23
CA TRP A 284 3.72 -23.02 12.65
C TRP A 284 3.05 -24.38 12.79
N ASP A 285 2.36 -24.64 13.89
CA ASP A 285 1.57 -25.87 14.07
C ASP A 285 0.46 -26.03 13.02
N MET A 286 -0.05 -24.91 12.49
CA MET A 286 -1.00 -24.90 11.38
C MET A 286 -0.29 -25.07 10.03
N ILE A 287 0.86 -24.40 9.83
CA ILE A 287 1.68 -24.50 8.61
C ILE A 287 2.13 -25.95 8.36
N GLU A 288 2.56 -26.66 9.40
CA GLU A 288 3.05 -28.04 9.31
C GLU A 288 1.98 -29.04 8.83
N ARG A 289 0.70 -28.66 8.89
CA ARG A 289 -0.43 -29.48 8.44
C ARG A 289 -0.85 -29.17 7.00
N LEU A 290 -0.22 -28.18 6.35
CA LEU A 290 -0.56 -27.84 4.98
C LEU A 290 -0.12 -28.96 4.00
N PRO A 291 -0.89 -29.20 2.92
CA PRO A 291 -0.70 -30.40 2.08
C PRO A 291 0.71 -30.54 1.50
N ARG A 292 1.35 -29.43 1.14
CA ARG A 292 2.69 -29.41 0.53
C ARG A 292 3.75 -28.83 1.47
N TYR A 293 3.54 -28.90 2.78
CA TYR A 293 4.49 -28.39 3.77
C TYR A 293 5.92 -28.89 3.52
N SER A 294 6.09 -30.21 3.32
CA SER A 294 7.41 -30.83 3.13
C SER A 294 8.16 -30.33 1.90
N GLU A 295 7.46 -29.85 0.86
CA GLU A 295 8.06 -29.30 -0.35
C GLU A 295 8.56 -27.87 -0.15
N PHE A 296 7.85 -27.07 0.65
CA PHE A 296 8.06 -25.63 0.74
C PHE A 296 8.61 -25.13 2.09
N CYS A 297 8.69 -25.97 3.12
CA CYS A 297 9.07 -25.53 4.47
C CYS A 297 10.40 -24.78 4.51
N ARG A 298 11.40 -25.25 3.75
CA ARG A 298 12.72 -24.59 3.66
C ARG A 298 12.66 -23.24 2.95
N VAL A 299 11.78 -23.10 1.97
CA VAL A 299 11.55 -21.83 1.26
C VAL A 299 10.89 -20.84 2.20
N LEU A 300 9.87 -21.27 2.96
CA LEU A 300 9.18 -20.43 3.92
C LEU A 300 10.11 -19.99 5.06
N GLN A 301 10.96 -20.90 5.57
CA GLN A 301 11.97 -20.56 6.57
C GLN A 301 12.95 -19.50 6.06
N TYR A 302 13.36 -19.59 4.79
CA TYR A 302 14.18 -18.57 4.16
C TYR A 302 13.45 -17.22 4.04
N ASP A 303 12.17 -17.24 3.64
CA ASP A 303 11.39 -16.01 3.52
C ASP A 303 11.23 -15.30 4.89
N TRP A 304 11.05 -16.05 5.97
CA TRP A 304 11.06 -15.49 7.34
C TRP A 304 12.42 -14.92 7.76
N HIS A 305 13.53 -15.49 7.33
CA HIS A 305 14.84 -14.85 7.54
C HIS A 305 14.95 -13.51 6.83
N GLN A 306 14.30 -13.33 5.67
CA GLN A 306 14.26 -12.03 4.99
C GLN A 306 13.43 -11.02 5.75
N VAL A 307 12.27 -11.42 6.29
CA VAL A 307 11.45 -10.58 7.18
C VAL A 307 12.27 -10.11 8.38
N ILE A 308 12.94 -11.05 9.08
CA ILE A 308 13.80 -10.74 10.23
C ILE A 308 14.95 -9.79 9.84
N ASN A 309 15.55 -10.00 8.68
CA ASN A 309 16.62 -9.13 8.18
C ASN A 309 16.10 -7.72 7.88
N SER A 310 14.90 -7.60 7.31
CA SER A 310 14.22 -6.31 7.11
C SER A 310 14.10 -5.55 8.43
N MET A 311 13.66 -6.20 9.50
CA MET A 311 13.45 -5.56 10.80
C MET A 311 14.75 -5.08 11.46
N ARG A 312 15.83 -5.86 11.32
CA ARG A 312 17.17 -5.41 11.73
C ARG A 312 17.64 -4.20 10.94
N TYR A 313 17.37 -4.18 9.64
CA TYR A 313 17.72 -3.06 8.77
C TYR A 313 16.91 -1.81 9.11
N SER A 314 15.59 -1.92 9.33
CA SER A 314 14.74 -0.78 9.71
C SER A 314 15.22 -0.16 11.04
N LEU A 315 15.50 -0.98 12.06
CA LEU A 315 16.09 -0.51 13.31
C LEU A 315 17.42 0.22 13.09
N LEU A 316 18.29 -0.33 12.23
CA LEU A 316 19.59 0.25 11.92
C LEU A 316 19.47 1.63 11.26
N VAL A 317 18.55 1.77 10.29
CA VAL A 317 18.27 3.04 9.60
C VAL A 317 17.70 4.07 10.57
N ASN A 318 16.78 3.68 11.45
CA ASN A 318 16.23 4.58 12.46
C ASN A 318 17.30 5.08 13.44
N GLN A 319 18.28 4.25 13.78
CA GLN A 319 19.40 4.64 14.66
C GLN A 319 20.50 5.42 13.93
N ILE A 320 20.66 5.21 12.62
CA ILE A 320 21.69 5.83 11.79
C ILE A 320 21.04 6.35 10.50
N PRO A 321 20.30 7.47 10.52
CA PRO A 321 19.59 7.99 9.35
C PRO A 321 20.50 8.30 8.15
N ALA A 322 21.81 8.45 8.37
CA ALA A 322 22.80 8.60 7.31
C ALA A 322 22.93 7.37 6.38
N LEU A 323 22.42 6.20 6.77
CA LEU A 323 22.33 5.02 5.90
C LEU A 323 21.17 5.11 4.90
N GLN A 324 20.25 6.05 5.08
CA GLN A 324 19.06 6.16 4.25
C GLN A 324 19.40 6.37 2.78
N ASN A 325 19.10 5.37 1.96
CA ASN A 325 19.22 5.42 0.50
C ASN A 325 18.23 4.46 -0.16
N ALA A 326 17.79 4.79 -1.37
CA ALA A 326 16.76 4.01 -2.06
C ALA A 326 17.22 2.58 -2.41
N ALA A 327 18.49 2.39 -2.77
CA ALA A 327 18.99 1.09 -3.22
C ALA A 327 18.96 0.02 -2.10
N GLU A 328 19.44 0.35 -0.90
CA GLU A 328 19.37 -0.55 0.24
C GLU A 328 17.95 -0.67 0.78
N HIS A 329 17.18 0.43 0.78
CA HIS A 329 15.77 0.39 1.14
C HIS A 329 14.99 -0.61 0.29
N ASP A 330 15.07 -0.48 -1.04
CA ASP A 330 14.39 -1.35 -2.00
C ASP A 330 14.88 -2.81 -1.93
N ALA A 331 16.12 -3.04 -1.48
CA ALA A 331 16.68 -4.37 -1.34
C ALA A 331 16.22 -5.10 -0.06
N TYR A 332 16.08 -4.39 1.06
CA TYR A 332 15.87 -5.01 2.37
C TYR A 332 14.45 -4.83 2.91
N VAL A 333 13.89 -3.63 2.81
CA VAL A 333 12.67 -3.25 3.51
C VAL A 333 11.41 -3.91 2.95
N PRO A 334 11.22 -4.11 1.62
CA PRO A 334 9.99 -4.69 1.10
C PRO A 334 9.60 -6.05 1.70
N HIS A 335 10.55 -6.78 2.28
CA HIS A 335 10.29 -8.06 2.93
C HIS A 335 9.38 -7.94 4.17
N ASN A 336 9.27 -6.76 4.80
CA ASN A 336 8.29 -6.48 5.85
C ASN A 336 6.83 -6.41 5.37
N MET A 337 6.57 -6.54 4.06
CA MET A 337 5.21 -6.70 3.55
C MET A 337 4.71 -8.15 3.67
N HIS A 338 5.57 -9.07 4.11
CA HIS A 338 5.27 -10.51 4.29
C HIS A 338 4.80 -11.24 3.01
N MET A 339 4.82 -10.60 1.83
CA MET A 339 4.22 -11.14 0.62
C MET A 339 4.95 -12.37 0.08
N MET A 340 6.27 -12.48 0.25
CA MET A 340 7.01 -13.70 -0.10
C MET A 340 6.59 -14.89 0.77
N CYS A 341 6.44 -14.70 2.08
CA CYS A 341 5.91 -15.72 2.98
C CYS A 341 4.49 -16.14 2.56
N ASN A 342 3.64 -15.15 2.27
CA ASN A 342 2.25 -15.38 1.83
C ASN A 342 2.18 -16.20 0.53
N ALA A 343 3.02 -15.88 -0.45
CA ALA A 343 3.09 -16.62 -1.70
C ALA A 343 3.53 -18.07 -1.47
N THR A 344 4.54 -18.28 -0.62
CA THR A 344 4.98 -19.64 -0.26
C THR A 344 3.87 -20.43 0.44
N LEU A 345 3.09 -19.80 1.33
CA LEU A 345 1.92 -20.41 1.97
C LEU A 345 0.80 -20.74 0.97
N ASP A 346 0.59 -19.90 -0.04
CA ASP A 346 -0.37 -20.19 -1.12
C ASP A 346 0.05 -21.39 -1.95
N LEU A 347 1.34 -21.49 -2.28
CA LEU A 347 1.88 -22.64 -3.00
C LEU A 347 1.77 -23.93 -2.18
N MET A 348 1.90 -23.86 -0.85
CA MET A 348 1.63 -25.00 0.04
C MET A 348 0.19 -25.53 -0.07
N CYS A 349 -0.75 -24.67 -0.48
CA CYS A 349 -2.18 -24.94 -0.65
C CYS A 349 -2.62 -25.03 -2.13
N SER A 350 -1.67 -25.09 -3.07
CA SER A 350 -1.93 -25.14 -4.50
C SER A 350 -1.44 -26.48 -5.07
N PRO A 351 -2.22 -27.58 -4.97
CA PRO A 351 -1.80 -28.92 -5.35
C PRO A 351 -1.54 -29.08 -6.86
N GLU A 352 -2.15 -28.24 -7.69
CA GLU A 352 -2.07 -28.32 -9.15
C GLU A 352 -0.87 -27.56 -9.73
N VAL A 353 -0.19 -26.71 -8.93
CA VAL A 353 0.93 -25.89 -9.41
C VAL A 353 2.22 -26.72 -9.45
N PRO A 354 2.85 -26.90 -10.64
CA PRO A 354 4.09 -27.66 -10.76
C PRO A 354 5.25 -26.98 -10.03
N LEU A 355 6.07 -27.77 -9.33
CA LEU A 355 7.26 -27.25 -8.63
C LEU A 355 8.27 -26.58 -9.60
N ALA A 356 8.29 -27.00 -10.87
CA ALA A 356 9.13 -26.41 -11.91
C ALA A 356 8.84 -24.90 -12.15
N GLU A 357 7.65 -24.42 -11.78
CA GLU A 357 7.26 -23.01 -11.92
C GLU A 357 7.68 -22.15 -10.72
N LEU A 358 8.22 -22.75 -9.65
CA LEU A 358 8.53 -22.05 -8.40
C LEU A 358 9.39 -20.79 -8.62
N GLY A 359 10.42 -20.86 -9.46
CA GLY A 359 11.28 -19.70 -9.74
C GLY A 359 10.50 -18.55 -10.37
N GLN A 360 9.58 -18.86 -11.28
CA GLN A 360 8.78 -17.87 -11.98
C GLN A 360 7.69 -17.26 -11.08
N LEU A 361 7.03 -18.09 -10.26
CA LEU A 361 6.04 -17.63 -9.29
C LEU A 361 6.66 -16.83 -8.15
N ARG A 362 7.88 -17.15 -7.73
CA ARG A 362 8.64 -16.30 -6.79
C ARG A 362 8.99 -14.94 -7.39
N LYS A 363 9.29 -14.86 -8.69
CA LYS A 363 9.46 -13.57 -9.38
C LYS A 363 8.17 -12.74 -9.36
N VAL A 364 7.01 -13.38 -9.61
CA VAL A 364 5.70 -12.73 -9.50
C VAL A 364 5.45 -12.23 -8.08
N ALA A 365 5.71 -13.07 -7.07
CA ALA A 365 5.56 -12.69 -5.66
C ALA A 365 6.47 -11.53 -5.26
N LEU A 366 7.70 -11.48 -5.76
CA LEU A 366 8.63 -10.37 -5.52
C LEU A 366 8.10 -9.06 -6.11
N LEU A 367 7.62 -9.08 -7.36
CA LEU A 367 7.00 -7.92 -7.98
C LEU A 367 5.75 -7.48 -7.21
N ALA A 368 4.91 -8.43 -6.80
CA ALA A 368 3.73 -8.16 -5.98
C ALA A 368 4.12 -7.53 -4.62
N GLN A 369 5.21 -7.98 -3.99
CA GLN A 369 5.76 -7.40 -2.76
C GLN A 369 6.14 -5.94 -2.95
N GLU A 370 6.85 -5.61 -4.02
CA GLU A 370 7.24 -4.23 -4.32
C GLU A 370 6.01 -3.36 -4.62
N LEU A 371 5.00 -3.90 -5.32
CA LEU A 371 3.72 -3.22 -5.56
C LEU A 371 2.99 -2.93 -4.23
N GLY A 372 2.91 -3.92 -3.34
CA GLY A 372 2.32 -3.77 -2.01
C GLY A 372 3.07 -2.74 -1.18
N ARG A 373 4.41 -2.76 -1.22
CA ARG A 373 5.26 -1.79 -0.52
C ARG A 373 5.03 -0.37 -1.02
N ILE A 374 4.94 -0.17 -2.34
CA ILE A 374 4.62 1.16 -2.90
C ILE A 374 3.24 1.63 -2.42
N GLY A 375 2.22 0.76 -2.45
CA GLY A 375 0.89 1.10 -1.94
C GLY A 375 0.91 1.51 -0.46
N ASN A 376 1.69 0.82 0.35
CA ASN A 376 1.88 1.17 1.76
C ASN A 376 2.64 2.51 1.91
N MET A 377 3.78 2.68 1.24
CA MET A 377 4.60 3.90 1.28
C MET A 377 3.80 5.17 0.97
N VAL A 378 2.96 5.16 -0.08
CA VAL A 378 2.18 6.36 -0.48
C VAL A 378 0.99 6.65 0.43
N THR A 379 0.69 5.78 1.38
CA THR A 379 -0.50 5.90 2.25
C THR A 379 -0.16 6.13 3.72
N THR A 380 1.04 5.74 4.17
CA THR A 380 1.44 5.84 5.58
C THR A 380 2.44 6.95 5.89
N TRP A 381 3.17 7.46 4.89
CA TRP A 381 4.30 8.38 5.14
C TRP A 381 3.92 9.66 5.92
N GLU A 382 2.72 10.21 5.73
CA GLU A 382 2.28 11.41 6.46
C GLU A 382 2.16 11.16 7.97
N ARG A 383 1.71 9.96 8.36
CA ARG A 383 1.66 9.52 9.75
C ARG A 383 3.06 9.21 10.28
N GLU A 384 3.89 8.57 9.47
CA GLU A 384 5.28 8.21 9.83
C GLU A 384 6.12 9.45 10.18
N ILE A 385 5.89 10.60 9.52
CA ILE A 385 6.50 11.88 9.91
C ILE A 385 6.15 12.26 11.36
N LEU A 386 4.90 12.07 11.77
CA LEU A 386 4.45 12.41 13.14
C LEU A 386 5.11 11.51 14.17
N SER A 387 5.26 10.23 13.85
CA SER A 387 5.95 9.24 14.68
C SER A 387 7.48 9.34 14.61
N ARG A 388 8.03 10.19 13.73
CA ARG A 388 9.47 10.32 13.46
C ARG A 388 10.11 9.00 13.01
N ASP A 389 9.30 8.16 12.39
CA ASP A 389 9.72 6.95 11.70
C ASP A 389 10.07 7.33 10.26
N PHE A 390 11.34 7.17 9.89
CA PHE A 390 11.84 7.56 8.58
C PHE A 390 12.26 6.36 7.73
N THR A 391 11.85 5.16 8.11
CA THR A 391 12.14 3.91 7.37
C THR A 391 11.32 3.77 6.09
N SER A 392 10.32 4.62 5.88
CA SER A 392 9.57 4.69 4.62
C SER A 392 10.45 4.98 3.42
N GLY A 393 10.20 4.29 2.31
CA GLY A 393 10.96 4.53 1.08
C GLY A 393 10.64 5.88 0.46
N VAL A 394 9.53 6.53 0.83
CA VAL A 394 9.25 7.92 0.47
C VAL A 394 10.42 8.84 0.86
N PHE A 395 10.96 8.67 2.07
CA PHE A 395 12.10 9.46 2.53
C PHE A 395 13.39 9.07 1.80
N ALA A 396 13.63 7.77 1.59
CA ALA A 396 14.81 7.29 0.87
C ALA A 396 14.87 7.85 -0.56
N HIS A 397 13.75 7.81 -1.28
CA HIS A 397 13.63 8.36 -2.61
C HIS A 397 13.67 9.89 -2.64
N ALA A 398 13.14 10.57 -1.63
CA ALA A 398 13.25 12.03 -1.51
C ALA A 398 14.69 12.48 -1.27
N VAL A 399 15.44 11.75 -0.44
CA VAL A 399 16.87 11.99 -0.23
C VAL A 399 17.68 11.75 -1.50
N GLU A 400 17.45 10.63 -2.17
CA GLU A 400 18.11 10.30 -3.43
C GLU A 400 17.84 11.36 -4.52
N GLN A 401 16.66 11.97 -4.52
CA GLN A 401 16.28 13.01 -5.48
C GLN A 401 16.70 14.41 -5.08
N GLY A 402 17.34 14.58 -3.92
CA GLY A 402 17.72 15.90 -3.39
C GLY A 402 16.53 16.78 -3.00
N VAL A 403 15.34 16.20 -2.81
CA VAL A 403 14.14 16.88 -2.29
C VAL A 403 14.33 17.18 -0.81
N LEU A 404 14.93 16.24 -0.09
CA LEU A 404 15.28 16.35 1.31
C LEU A 404 16.74 15.94 1.50
N SER A 405 17.37 16.45 2.54
CA SER A 405 18.58 15.88 3.11
C SER A 405 18.25 15.12 4.39
N VAL A 406 19.12 14.17 4.77
CA VAL A 406 19.01 13.46 6.06
C VAL A 406 18.91 14.43 7.24
N ARG A 407 19.70 15.51 7.20
CA ARG A 407 19.66 16.56 8.23
C ARG A 407 18.30 17.26 8.30
N GLU A 408 17.65 17.48 7.16
CA GLU A 408 16.32 18.10 7.13
C GLU A 408 15.26 17.18 7.70
N ILE A 409 15.29 15.88 7.35
CA ILE A 409 14.44 14.86 7.95
C ILE A 409 14.55 14.88 9.49
N GLU A 410 15.78 14.97 10.01
CA GLU A 410 16.04 14.98 11.45
C GLU A 410 15.63 16.30 12.14
N SER A 411 15.71 17.45 11.48
CA SER A 411 15.62 18.76 12.17
C SER A 411 14.38 19.58 11.84
N GLN A 412 13.69 19.30 10.72
CA GLN A 412 12.57 20.11 10.31
C GLN A 412 11.27 19.74 11.05
N PRO A 413 10.35 20.70 11.22
CA PRO A 413 9.01 20.43 11.72
C PRO A 413 8.22 19.50 10.78
N PRO A 414 7.36 18.61 11.32
CA PRO A 414 6.52 17.70 10.55
C PRO A 414 5.75 18.35 9.39
N ARG A 415 5.15 19.52 9.62
CA ARG A 415 4.36 20.23 8.61
C ARG A 415 5.21 20.66 7.41
N THR A 416 6.45 21.06 7.64
CA THR A 416 7.38 21.49 6.57
C THR A 416 7.78 20.30 5.72
N LEU A 417 8.20 19.20 6.34
CA LEU A 417 8.53 17.95 5.65
C LEU A 417 7.36 17.45 4.80
N ALA A 418 6.15 17.46 5.38
CA ALA A 418 4.94 17.04 4.68
C ALA A 418 4.61 17.93 3.46
N SER A 419 4.78 19.25 3.57
CA SER A 419 4.60 20.14 2.42
C SER A 419 5.62 19.84 1.32
N GLN A 420 6.91 19.74 1.66
CA GLN A 420 7.97 19.48 0.69
C GLN A 420 7.75 18.16 -0.05
N LEU A 421 7.37 17.10 0.67
CA LEU A 421 7.09 15.79 0.05
C LEU A 421 5.87 15.81 -0.86
N ARG A 422 4.77 16.48 -0.45
CA ARG A 422 3.59 16.65 -1.32
C ARG A 422 3.92 17.38 -2.62
N ASP A 423 4.74 18.41 -2.55
CA ASP A 423 5.09 19.24 -3.69
C ASP A 423 6.19 18.63 -4.58
N SER A 424 6.88 17.59 -4.11
CA SER A 424 8.06 17.00 -4.76
C SER A 424 7.78 16.08 -5.94
N GLY A 425 6.56 15.52 -6.04
CA GLY A 425 6.24 14.47 -7.01
C GLY A 425 6.80 13.07 -6.69
N VAL A 426 7.40 12.85 -5.51
CA VAL A 426 7.91 11.52 -5.09
C VAL A 426 6.80 10.47 -5.07
N GLU A 427 5.64 10.77 -4.49
CA GLU A 427 4.47 9.87 -4.52
C GLU A 427 4.09 9.49 -5.95
N THR A 428 4.12 10.46 -6.87
CA THR A 428 3.81 10.17 -8.26
C THR A 428 4.83 9.21 -8.85
N LYS A 429 6.13 9.46 -8.69
CA LYS A 429 7.19 8.57 -9.20
C LYS A 429 7.06 7.14 -8.65
N LEU A 430 6.64 6.99 -7.39
CA LEU A 430 6.34 5.70 -6.79
C LEU A 430 5.17 5.00 -7.47
N LEU A 431 4.01 5.66 -7.62
CA LEU A 431 2.85 5.12 -8.33
C LEU A 431 3.15 4.81 -9.81
N LEU A 432 3.99 5.64 -10.43
CA LEU A 432 4.50 5.42 -11.77
C LEU A 432 5.37 4.16 -11.88
N THR A 433 6.09 3.81 -10.81
CA THR A 433 6.86 2.57 -10.69
C THR A 433 5.94 1.38 -10.43
N TRP A 434 4.91 1.58 -9.62
CA TRP A 434 3.87 0.59 -9.39
C TRP A 434 3.24 0.11 -10.70
N GLU A 435 2.81 1.05 -11.55
CA GLU A 435 2.22 0.70 -12.86
C GLU A 435 3.16 -0.12 -13.76
N ARG A 436 4.46 0.21 -13.76
CA ARG A 436 5.47 -0.54 -14.54
C ARG A 436 5.61 -1.96 -14.01
N LYS A 437 5.75 -2.13 -12.70
CA LYS A 437 5.89 -3.44 -12.06
C LYS A 437 4.64 -4.30 -12.25
N ARG A 438 3.45 -3.69 -12.24
CA ARG A 438 2.19 -4.37 -12.58
C ARG A 438 2.20 -4.88 -14.01
N ALA A 439 2.64 -4.06 -14.97
CA ALA A 439 2.80 -4.49 -16.36
C ALA A 439 3.82 -5.64 -16.50
N GLU A 440 4.90 -5.62 -15.70
CA GLU A 440 5.87 -6.71 -15.64
C GLU A 440 5.24 -8.01 -15.14
N VAL A 441 4.39 -7.98 -14.10
CA VAL A 441 3.63 -9.16 -13.63
C VAL A 441 2.79 -9.74 -14.78
N LEU A 442 2.02 -8.89 -15.46
CA LEU A 442 1.17 -9.32 -16.59
C LEU A 442 1.97 -9.83 -17.79
N GLY A 443 3.22 -9.38 -17.96
CA GLY A 443 4.15 -9.87 -18.97
C GLY A 443 4.60 -11.31 -18.76
N LEU A 444 4.45 -11.85 -17.54
CA LEU A 444 4.87 -13.21 -17.17
C LEU A 444 3.78 -14.26 -17.38
N ARG A 445 2.58 -13.87 -17.83
CA ARG A 445 1.37 -14.72 -17.92
C ARG A 445 1.52 -16.00 -18.73
N SER A 446 2.41 -16.02 -19.71
CA SER A 446 2.64 -17.20 -20.58
C SER A 446 3.57 -18.24 -19.96
N ASN A 447 4.17 -17.95 -18.80
CA ASN A 447 5.21 -18.77 -18.19
C ASN A 447 4.75 -19.46 -16.90
N THR A 448 3.45 -19.36 -16.56
CA THR A 448 2.90 -19.91 -15.32
C THR A 448 1.53 -20.54 -15.55
N SER A 449 1.19 -21.56 -14.76
CA SER A 449 -0.14 -22.16 -14.68
C SER A 449 -1.14 -21.30 -13.90
N VAL A 450 -0.67 -20.28 -13.18
CA VAL A 450 -1.50 -19.33 -12.43
C VAL A 450 -2.03 -18.25 -13.37
N ASP A 451 -3.32 -17.93 -13.25
CA ASP A 451 -3.96 -16.83 -13.97
C ASP A 451 -3.43 -15.47 -13.46
N LEU A 452 -2.41 -14.95 -14.15
CA LEU A 452 -1.82 -13.66 -13.81
C LEU A 452 -2.66 -12.46 -14.25
N GLU A 453 -3.65 -12.63 -15.13
CA GLU A 453 -4.57 -11.56 -15.50
C GLU A 453 -5.52 -11.28 -14.34
N ALA A 454 -6.15 -12.33 -13.81
CA ALA A 454 -6.94 -12.24 -12.58
C ALA A 454 -6.10 -11.76 -11.38
N PHE A 455 -4.83 -12.20 -11.28
CA PHE A 455 -3.93 -11.71 -10.23
C PHE A 455 -3.57 -10.22 -10.40
N GLY A 456 -3.52 -9.70 -11.63
CA GLY A 456 -3.32 -8.28 -11.89
C GLY A 456 -4.48 -7.41 -11.38
N GLU A 457 -5.72 -7.86 -11.56
CA GLU A 457 -6.91 -7.19 -11.02
C GLU A 457 -6.91 -7.19 -9.48
N ILE A 458 -6.47 -8.29 -8.88
CA ILE A 458 -6.24 -8.41 -7.43
C ILE A 458 -5.25 -7.36 -6.92
N LEU A 459 -4.17 -7.10 -7.66
CA LEU A 459 -3.17 -6.09 -7.28
C LEU A 459 -3.77 -4.67 -7.35
N ASP A 460 -4.66 -4.40 -8.31
CA ASP A 460 -5.41 -3.13 -8.37
C ASP A 460 -6.30 -2.95 -7.15
N GLU A 461 -7.02 -4.02 -6.75
CA GLU A 461 -7.86 -4.00 -5.55
C GLU A 461 -7.02 -3.79 -4.28
N MET A 462 -5.85 -4.42 -4.19
CA MET A 462 -4.91 -4.20 -3.09
C MET A 462 -4.48 -2.72 -2.99
N LEU A 463 -4.11 -2.09 -4.11
CA LEU A 463 -3.76 -0.66 -4.13
C LEU A 463 -4.96 0.20 -3.69
N ALA A 464 -6.16 -0.14 -4.14
CA ALA A 464 -7.39 0.54 -3.74
C ALA A 464 -7.63 0.45 -2.22
N ILE A 465 -7.42 -0.74 -1.63
CA ILE A 465 -7.52 -0.96 -0.18
C ILE A 465 -6.51 -0.08 0.55
N GLN A 466 -5.24 -0.11 0.14
CA GLN A 466 -4.19 0.71 0.78
C GLN A 466 -4.54 2.20 0.73
N LEU A 467 -4.94 2.71 -0.44
CA LEU A 467 -5.33 4.12 -0.59
C LEU A 467 -6.55 4.49 0.27
N ALA A 468 -7.51 3.57 0.43
CA ALA A 468 -8.67 3.77 1.31
C ALA A 468 -8.28 3.89 2.80
N LEU A 469 -7.12 3.36 3.18
CA LEU A 469 -6.60 3.35 4.54
C LEU A 469 -5.76 4.59 4.88
N ARG A 470 -5.46 5.46 3.90
CA ARG A 470 -4.68 6.69 4.11
C ARG A 470 -5.30 7.52 5.25
N GLY A 471 -4.47 7.81 6.26
CA GLY A 471 -4.84 8.61 7.44
C GLY A 471 -5.70 7.89 8.50
N ILE A 472 -5.90 6.58 8.43
CA ILE A 472 -6.69 5.81 9.43
C ILE A 472 -5.81 4.92 10.29
N ILE A 473 -5.11 4.01 9.61
CA ILE A 473 -4.17 3.09 10.23
C ILE A 473 -2.89 3.85 10.45
#